data_AF-A7SYX1-F1
#
_entry.id   AF-A7SYX1-F1
#
_cell.length_a   1.000
_cell.length_b   1.000
_cell.length_c   1.000
_cell.angle_alpha   90.00
_cell.angle_beta   90.00
_cell.angle_gamma   90.00
#
_symmetry.space_group_name_H-M   'P 1'
#
loop_
_entity.id
_entity.type
_entity.pdbx_description
1 polymer ?
#
loop_
_entity_poly.entity_id
_entity_poly.type
_entity_poly.pdbx_seq_one_letter_code
_entity_poly.pdbx_strand_id
1 'polypeptide(L)'
;MLDGIWHHLCLTWDSVSGILKQYYDGVQKATHIGWQSGASVEGGGRLRIGQRQTATETHNDNKIYLGNMTQFNLWSRVLLGEVIDGMSLGPGSEAGDLVAW
;
A
#
# COMPACT_ATOMS: atom_id res chain seq x y z
N MET A 1 -12.37 -10.21 -3.08
CA MET A 1 -12.26 -8.81 -2.59
C MET A 1 -13.49 -8.33 -1.81
N LEU A 2 -14.73 -8.74 -2.14
CA LEU A 2 -15.91 -8.55 -1.26
C LEU A 2 -16.56 -9.90 -0.93
N ASP A 3 -15.73 -10.90 -0.69
CA ASP A 3 -16.07 -12.28 -0.32
C ASP A 3 -16.18 -12.47 1.19
N GLY A 4 -15.87 -11.45 1.99
CA GLY A 4 -16.02 -11.49 3.45
C GLY A 4 -14.87 -12.20 4.18
N ILE A 5 -13.78 -12.51 3.48
CA ILE A 5 -12.57 -13.08 4.08
C ILE A 5 -11.42 -12.08 4.09
N TRP A 6 -10.43 -12.34 4.95
CA TRP A 6 -9.21 -11.54 5.01
C TRP A 6 -8.34 -11.78 3.79
N HIS A 7 -7.75 -10.69 3.29
CA HIS A 7 -6.79 -10.73 2.20
C HIS A 7 -5.58 -9.89 2.52
N HIS A 8 -4.42 -10.37 2.06
CA HIS A 8 -3.19 -9.59 2.11
C HIS A 8 -3.04 -8.76 0.83
N LEU A 9 -2.82 -7.46 0.98
CA LEU A 9 -2.65 -6.52 -0.12
C LEU A 9 -1.30 -5.81 0.03
N CYS A 10 -0.53 -5.77 -1.06
CA CYS A 10 0.72 -5.01 -1.09
C CYS A 10 0.85 -4.26 -2.42
N LEU A 11 1.33 -3.03 -2.33
CA LEU A 11 1.69 -2.17 -3.46
C LEU A 11 3.16 -1.81 -3.32
N THR A 12 3.90 -1.91 -4.41
CA THR A 12 5.28 -1.39 -4.47
C THR A 12 5.38 -0.39 -5.59
N TRP A 13 6.18 0.66 -5.38
CA TRP A 13 6.46 1.68 -6.37
C TRP A 13 7.94 2.05 -6.29
N ASP A 14 8.63 1.94 -7.43
CA ASP A 14 9.97 2.47 -7.62
C ASP A 14 9.87 3.76 -8.45
N SER A 15 10.26 4.88 -7.87
CA SER A 15 10.21 6.17 -8.56
C SER A 15 11.19 6.27 -9.70
N VAL A 16 12.36 5.62 -9.62
CA VAL A 16 13.41 5.73 -10.63
C VAL A 16 12.92 5.08 -11.92
N SER A 17 12.47 3.82 -11.85
CA SER A 17 11.95 3.09 -13.01
C SER A 17 10.48 3.39 -13.33
N GLY A 18 9.72 3.97 -12.39
CA GLY A 18 8.27 4.12 -12.50
C GLY A 18 7.52 2.79 -12.48
N ILE A 19 8.12 1.72 -11.97
CA ILE A 19 7.47 0.40 -11.88
C ILE A 19 6.58 0.37 -10.64
N LEU A 20 5.28 0.20 -10.87
CA LEU A 20 4.28 -0.06 -9.83
C LEU A 20 3.83 -1.52 -9.93
N LYS A 21 3.88 -2.26 -8.82
CA LYS A 21 3.36 -3.64 -8.76
C LYS A 21 2.29 -3.78 -7.71
N GLN A 22 1.30 -4.61 -8.01
CA GLN A 22 0.20 -4.94 -7.11
C GLN A 22 0.24 -6.43 -6.79
N TYR A 23 0.12 -6.75 -5.50
CA TYR A 23 0.13 -8.11 -4.98
C TYR A 23 -1.16 -8.38 -4.23
N TYR A 24 -1.73 -9.57 -4.44
CA TYR A 24 -2.91 -10.06 -3.74
C TYR A 24 -2.62 -11.46 -3.23
N ASP A 25 -2.75 -11.64 -1.92
CA ASP A 25 -2.43 -12.87 -1.20
C ASP A 25 -1.03 -13.39 -1.59
N GLY A 26 -0.04 -12.49 -1.54
CA GLY A 26 1.37 -12.78 -1.84
C GLY A 26 1.72 -12.81 -3.33
N VAL A 27 0.72 -13.00 -4.20
CA VAL A 27 0.93 -13.19 -5.64
C VAL A 27 0.86 -11.87 -6.39
N GLN A 28 1.86 -11.56 -7.22
CA GLN A 28 1.84 -10.40 -8.12
C GLN A 28 0.70 -10.55 -9.14
N LYS A 29 -0.25 -9.61 -9.13
CA LYS A 29 -1.40 -9.60 -10.05
C LYS A 29 -1.27 -8.60 -11.19
N ALA A 30 -0.53 -7.51 -10.98
CA ALA A 30 -0.36 -6.47 -11.98
C ALA A 30 1.02 -5.82 -11.90
N THR A 31 1.45 -5.27 -13.04
CA THR A 31 2.63 -4.41 -13.17
C THR A 31 2.28 -3.25 -14.11
N HIS A 32 2.59 -2.04 -13.69
CA HIS A 32 2.49 -0.84 -14.51
C HIS A 32 3.90 -0.26 -14.68
N ILE A 33 4.21 0.20 -15.89
CA ILE A 33 5.53 0.71 -16.27
C ILE A 33 5.40 2.22 -16.54
N GLY A 34 6.39 3.00 -16.10
CA GLY A 34 6.44 4.45 -16.33
C GLY A 34 5.48 5.27 -15.46
N TRP A 35 4.88 4.66 -14.42
CA TRP A 35 3.98 5.36 -13.51
C TRP A 35 4.75 6.34 -12.63
N GLN A 36 4.54 7.64 -12.86
CA GLN A 36 5.17 8.73 -12.10
C GLN A 36 6.70 8.58 -12.04
N SER A 37 7.34 8.13 -13.13
CA SER A 37 8.80 7.97 -13.19
C SER A 37 9.50 9.30 -12.94
N GLY A 38 10.54 9.28 -12.09
CA GLY A 38 11.29 10.45 -11.65
C GLY A 38 10.60 11.30 -10.58
N ALA A 39 9.35 10.99 -10.21
CA ALA A 39 8.64 11.75 -9.18
C ALA A 39 9.17 11.42 -7.77
N SER A 40 9.02 12.35 -6.84
CA SER A 40 9.30 12.12 -5.42
C SER A 40 8.05 12.38 -4.58
N VAL A 41 7.91 11.65 -3.48
CA VAL A 41 6.91 11.96 -2.45
C VAL A 41 7.51 13.01 -1.53
N GLU A 42 6.91 14.18 -1.49
CA GLU A 42 7.38 15.29 -0.65
C GLU A 42 7.22 14.98 0.85
N GLY A 43 8.19 15.42 1.64
CA GLY A 43 8.13 15.32 3.10
C GLY A 43 7.09 16.27 3.71
N GLY A 44 6.65 15.95 4.94
CA GLY A 44 5.63 16.76 5.66
C GLY A 44 4.18 16.42 5.32
N GLY A 45 3.96 15.38 4.50
CA GLY A 45 2.63 14.83 4.23
C GLY A 45 1.94 14.26 5.47
N ARG A 46 0.61 14.10 5.39
CA ARG A 46 -0.21 13.46 6.42
C ARG A 46 -0.75 12.14 5.90
N LEU A 47 -0.49 11.03 6.58
CA LEU A 47 -1.09 9.74 6.26
C LEU A 47 -2.50 9.67 6.87
N ARG A 48 -3.51 9.33 6.06
CA ARG A 48 -4.87 9.00 6.50
C ARG A 48 -5.27 7.65 5.92
N ILE A 49 -5.84 6.79 6.76
CA ILE A 49 -6.35 5.48 6.37
C ILE A 49 -7.88 5.51 6.43
N GLY A 50 -8.52 4.91 5.44
CA GLY A 50 -9.97 4.72 5.39
C GLY A 50 -10.78 5.91 4.86
N GLN A 51 -10.12 7.01 4.46
CA GLN A 51 -10.78 8.17 3.86
C GLN A 51 -9.91 8.79 2.77
N ARG A 52 -10.54 9.27 1.69
CA ARG A 52 -9.84 9.99 0.62
C ARG A 52 -9.42 11.40 1.09
N GLN A 53 -8.15 11.76 0.91
CA GLN A 53 -7.66 13.12 1.10
C GLN A 53 -7.86 13.97 -0.16
N THR A 54 -8.32 15.21 0.02
CA THR A 54 -8.46 16.23 -1.04
C THR A 54 -7.63 17.45 -0.67
N ALA A 55 -7.13 18.19 -1.69
CA ALA A 55 -6.24 19.34 -1.50
C ALA A 55 -6.86 20.46 -0.65
N THR A 56 -8.18 20.66 -0.79
CA THR A 56 -8.97 21.45 0.15
C THR A 56 -9.49 20.47 1.20
N GLU A 57 -9.13 20.65 2.46
CA GLU A 57 -9.55 19.79 3.57
C GLU A 57 -11.05 19.88 3.91
N THR A 58 -11.89 20.29 2.95
CA THR A 58 -13.32 20.17 3.01
C THR A 58 -13.69 18.73 2.65
N HIS A 59 -13.71 17.89 3.68
CA HIS A 59 -14.44 16.63 3.72
C HIS A 59 -15.71 16.70 2.88
N ASN A 60 -15.71 16.11 1.68
CA ASN A 60 -16.94 15.95 0.91
C ASN A 60 -16.84 14.88 -0.19
N ASP A 61 -16.66 13.63 0.22
CA ASP A 61 -17.04 12.51 -0.64
C ASP A 61 -17.36 11.32 0.26
N ASN A 62 -18.49 10.65 0.01
CA ASN A 62 -18.91 9.38 0.61
C ASN A 62 -17.95 8.20 0.34
N LYS A 63 -16.65 8.47 0.12
CA LYS A 63 -15.58 7.52 -0.17
C LYS A 63 -14.82 7.18 1.10
N ILE A 64 -15.56 6.61 2.04
CA ILE A 64 -15.02 6.02 3.25
C ILE A 64 -14.84 4.52 3.04
N TYR A 65 -13.77 3.95 3.60
CA TYR A 65 -13.62 2.51 3.68
C TYR A 65 -14.43 2.00 4.88
N LEU A 66 -15.31 1.03 4.62
CA LEU A 66 -16.07 0.32 5.65
C LEU A 66 -15.63 -1.14 5.65
N GLY A 67 -14.86 -1.53 6.66
CA GLY A 67 -14.31 -2.86 6.78
C GLY A 67 -13.26 -2.93 7.89
N ASN A 68 -12.65 -4.09 8.04
CA ASN A 68 -11.59 -4.30 9.01
C ASN A 68 -10.23 -4.26 8.31
N MET A 69 -9.25 -3.64 8.96
CA MET A 69 -7.87 -3.60 8.51
C MET A 69 -6.96 -3.92 9.71
N THR A 70 -5.88 -4.65 9.45
CA THR A 70 -4.85 -4.97 10.44
C THR A 70 -3.49 -5.03 9.73
N GLN A 71 -2.40 -4.99 10.49
CA GLN A 71 -1.02 -5.16 9.99
C GLN A 71 -0.64 -4.16 8.88
N PHE A 72 -1.11 -2.92 8.99
CA PHE A 72 -0.73 -1.86 8.06
C PHE A 72 0.73 -1.44 8.30
N ASN A 73 1.58 -1.71 7.32
CA ASN A 73 2.99 -1.36 7.35
C ASN A 73 3.38 -0.56 6.11
N LEU A 74 4.41 0.29 6.25
CA LEU A 74 4.94 1.10 5.15
C LEU A 74 6.47 1.14 5.20
N TRP A 75 7.09 0.97 4.04
CA TRP A 75 8.54 0.96 3.88
C TRP A 75 9.02 2.06 2.94
N SER A 76 10.23 2.58 3.18
CA SER A 76 10.89 3.58 2.33
C SER A 76 11.57 2.96 1.09
N ARG A 77 11.36 1.67 0.82
CA ARG A 77 12.00 0.89 -0.25
C ARG A 77 11.04 -0.11 -0.86
N VAL A 78 11.35 -0.56 -2.07
CA VAL A 78 10.66 -1.68 -2.71
C VAL A 78 11.08 -2.99 -2.06
N LEU A 79 10.10 -3.77 -1.60
CA LEU A 79 10.31 -5.11 -1.07
C LEU A 79 10.40 -6.15 -2.20
N LEU A 80 11.14 -7.22 -1.95
CA LEU A 80 11.20 -8.38 -2.86
C LEU A 80 9.88 -9.13 -2.84
N GLY A 81 9.53 -9.74 -3.98
CA GLY A 81 8.30 -10.54 -4.11
C GLY A 81 8.24 -11.69 -3.10
N GLU A 82 9.35 -12.34 -2.81
CA GLU A 82 9.45 -13.43 -1.82
C GLU A 82 9.13 -12.97 -0.39
N VAL A 83 9.55 -11.75 -0.05
CA VAL A 83 9.21 -11.16 1.27
C VAL A 83 7.71 -10.87 1.33
N ILE A 84 7.14 -10.33 0.26
CA ILE A 84 5.70 -10.04 0.16
C ILE A 84 4.86 -11.33 0.20
N ASP A 85 5.35 -12.40 -0.42
CA ASP A 85 4.74 -13.73 -0.35
C ASP A 85 4.77 -14.26 1.08
N GLY A 86 5.92 -14.24 1.75
CA GLY A 86 6.05 -14.64 3.16
C GLY A 86 5.10 -13.89 4.10
N MET A 87 4.97 -12.57 3.93
CA MET A 87 4.03 -11.73 4.70
C MET A 87 2.57 -12.14 4.51
N SER A 88 2.23 -12.75 3.37
CA SER A 88 0.85 -13.15 3.08
C SER A 88 0.40 -14.43 3.80
N LEU A 89 1.35 -15.23 4.31
CA LEU A 89 1.09 -16.57 4.84
C LEU A 89 0.69 -16.60 6.32
N GLY A 90 0.72 -15.47 7.02
CA GLY A 90 0.42 -15.43 8.45
C GLY A 90 0.36 -14.02 9.00
N PRO A 91 0.18 -13.87 10.32
CA PRO A 91 0.03 -12.57 10.94
C PRO A 91 1.31 -11.72 10.96
N GLY A 92 2.41 -12.29 10.47
CA GLY A 92 3.66 -11.57 10.29
C GLY A 92 4.33 -11.15 11.59
N SER A 93 5.58 -10.70 11.48
CA SER A 93 6.28 -9.93 12.51
C SER A 93 7.04 -8.76 11.90
N GLU A 94 6.60 -8.34 10.72
CA GLU A 94 7.29 -7.35 9.92
C GLU A 94 7.00 -5.96 10.45
N ALA A 95 8.05 -5.15 10.51
CA ALA A 95 7.98 -3.76 10.91
C ALA A 95 8.41 -2.90 9.73
N GLY A 96 7.49 -2.06 9.26
CA GLY A 96 7.82 -0.98 8.34
C GLY A 96 8.78 0.03 8.97
N ASP A 97 9.70 0.58 8.18
CA ASP A 97 10.62 1.62 8.66
C ASP A 97 10.00 3.02 8.63
N LEU A 98 8.90 3.21 7.89
CA LEU A 98 8.12 4.45 7.89
C LEU A 98 6.90 4.35 8.80
N VAL A 99 6.20 3.22 8.76
CA VAL A 99 5.04 2.92 9.62
C VAL A 99 5.06 1.44 9.96
N ALA A 100 4.97 1.12 11.25
CA ALA A 100 4.80 -0.24 11.74
C ALA A 100 3.53 -0.32 12.60
N TRP A 101 2.74 -1.37 12.40
CA TRP A 101 1.54 -1.67 13.18
C TRP A 101 1.86 -2.38 14.50
#